data_AF-A0A060Z909-F1
#
_entry.id   AF-A0A060Z909-F1
#
_cell.length_a   1.000
_cell.length_b   1.000
_cell.length_c   1.000
_cell.angle_alpha   90.00
_cell.angle_beta   90.00
_cell.angle_gamma   90.00
#
_symmetry.space_group_name_H-M   'P 1'
#
loop_
_entity.id
_entity.type
_entity.pdbx_description
1 polymer ?
#
loop_
_entity_poly.entity_id
_entity_poly.type
_entity_poly.pdbx_seq_one_letter_code
_entity_poly.pdbx_strand_id
1 'polypeptide(L)'
;FRDFSELEPEKFQNKTNGITPRRWLLLCNPGLAELIAEAIGEEYVKDLSQLQKLNELVDDDTFIRDVSKVKQDNKEKFSQYLEKEYMVEINPSSMFDVHVKRIHEYKRQLLNCLHIVTMYNRIRKNPKAPFVPRTVIIGGKAAPGYHMAKMIIKLITAVGEVVNKDPVVGSKLKVIYLENYRVSLAEKVLSISGELQSLSG
;
A
#
# COMPACT_ATOMS: atom_id res chain seq x y z
N PHE A 1 -21.67 0.76 -25.33
CA PHE A 1 -22.50 1.90 -25.81
C PHE A 1 -22.04 2.38 -27.20
N ARG A 2 -21.72 1.45 -28.12
CA ARG A 2 -21.21 1.83 -29.44
C ARG A 2 -22.26 2.59 -30.24
N ASP A 3 -23.44 2.01 -30.37
CA ASP A 3 -24.55 2.56 -31.16
C ASP A 3 -24.98 3.95 -30.66
N PHE A 4 -25.01 4.15 -29.33
CA PHE A 4 -25.27 5.46 -28.74
C PHE A 4 -24.16 6.48 -29.01
N SER A 5 -22.89 6.05 -29.05
CA SER A 5 -21.76 6.91 -29.37
C SER A 5 -21.70 7.28 -30.85
N GLU A 6 -22.24 6.45 -31.73
CA GLU A 6 -22.39 6.74 -33.16
C GLU A 6 -23.55 7.72 -33.41
N LEU A 7 -24.63 7.65 -32.61
CA LEU A 7 -25.78 8.55 -32.71
C LEU A 7 -25.57 9.93 -32.06
N GLU A 8 -24.94 9.97 -30.88
CA GLU A 8 -24.79 11.19 -30.06
C GLU A 8 -23.36 11.30 -29.48
N PRO A 9 -22.32 11.41 -30.33
CA PRO A 9 -20.92 11.34 -29.91
C PRO A 9 -20.54 12.43 -28.89
N GLU A 10 -21.14 13.61 -28.97
CA GLU A 10 -20.89 14.74 -28.08
C GLU A 10 -21.31 14.52 -26.62
N LYS A 11 -22.19 13.53 -26.37
CA LYS A 11 -22.60 13.14 -25.02
C LYS A 11 -21.58 12.25 -24.31
N PHE A 12 -20.66 11.63 -25.06
CA PHE A 12 -19.63 10.76 -24.50
C PHE A 12 -18.44 11.60 -24.02
N GLN A 13 -18.29 11.69 -22.70
CA GLN A 13 -17.21 12.44 -22.08
C GLN A 13 -16.42 11.55 -21.11
N ASN A 14 -15.14 11.85 -20.94
CA ASN A 14 -14.33 11.30 -19.88
C ASN A 14 -14.04 12.37 -18.83
N LYS A 15 -14.27 12.04 -17.56
CA LYS A 15 -13.78 12.82 -16.42
C LYS A 15 -12.96 11.87 -15.57
N THR A 16 -11.64 12.06 -15.56
CA THR A 16 -10.74 11.23 -14.76
C THR A 16 -11.01 11.48 -13.28
N ASN A 17 -11.09 10.41 -12.50
CA ASN A 17 -11.32 10.52 -11.06
C ASN A 17 -10.14 11.22 -10.37
N GLY A 18 -10.43 12.03 -9.35
CA GLY A 18 -9.44 12.66 -8.48
C GLY A 18 -9.59 12.26 -7.02
N ILE A 19 -8.56 12.52 -6.22
CA ILE A 19 -8.61 12.42 -4.75
C ILE A 19 -8.32 13.79 -4.14
N THR A 20 -8.87 14.06 -2.95
CA THR A 20 -8.60 15.31 -2.24
C THR A 20 -7.24 15.26 -1.53
N PRO A 21 -6.31 16.20 -1.80
CA PRO A 21 -5.00 16.21 -1.14
C PRO A 21 -5.09 16.56 0.35
N ARG A 22 -6.16 17.25 0.75
CA ARG A 22 -6.37 17.63 2.15
C ARG A 22 -6.44 16.41 3.06
N ARG A 23 -7.15 15.35 2.65
CA ARG A 23 -7.17 14.10 3.42
C ARG A 23 -5.97 13.20 3.13
N TRP A 24 -5.64 13.03 1.86
CA TRP A 24 -4.71 11.98 1.40
C TRP A 24 -3.24 12.43 1.30
N LEU A 25 -2.93 13.64 1.75
CA LEU A 25 -1.56 14.12 1.96
C LEU A 25 -1.47 14.85 3.30
N LEU A 26 -2.21 15.96 3.49
CA LEU A 26 -2.05 16.81 4.67
C LEU A 26 -2.45 16.10 5.98
N LEU A 27 -3.63 15.49 6.02
CA LEU A 27 -4.11 14.83 7.25
C LEU A 27 -3.41 13.48 7.48
N CYS A 28 -3.23 12.68 6.44
CA CYS A 28 -2.69 11.32 6.61
C CYS A 28 -1.17 11.26 6.70
N ASN A 29 -0.45 12.27 6.21
CA ASN A 29 1.01 12.32 6.21
C ASN A 29 1.52 13.74 6.51
N PRO A 30 1.25 14.29 7.71
CA PRO A 30 1.59 15.66 8.06
C PRO A 30 3.10 15.94 7.96
N GLY A 31 3.95 14.97 8.31
CA GLY A 31 5.42 15.15 8.19
C GLY A 31 5.88 15.32 6.75
N LEU A 32 5.25 14.64 5.78
CA LEU A 32 5.56 14.86 4.36
C LEU A 32 4.97 16.19 3.86
N ALA A 33 3.78 16.54 4.34
CA ALA A 33 3.14 17.80 3.96
C ALA A 33 3.96 19.02 4.43
N GLU A 34 4.49 18.97 5.64
CA GLU A 34 5.39 19.99 6.20
C GLU A 34 6.69 20.07 5.40
N LEU A 35 7.34 18.93 5.13
CA LEU A 35 8.55 18.89 4.31
C LEU A 35 8.36 19.48 2.90
N ILE A 36 7.21 19.19 2.26
CA ILE A 36 6.87 19.79 0.96
C ILE A 36 6.65 21.30 1.10
N ALA A 37 5.97 21.75 2.16
CA ALA A 37 5.72 23.17 2.39
C ALA A 37 7.01 23.95 2.63
N GLU A 38 7.97 23.39 3.36
CA GLU A 38 9.30 23.98 3.57
C GLU A 38 10.07 24.11 2.26
N ALA A 39 9.95 23.11 1.38
CA ALA A 39 10.69 23.06 0.12
C ALA A 39 10.13 24.01 -0.96
N ILE A 40 8.79 24.08 -1.11
CA ILE A 40 8.16 24.76 -2.27
C ILE A 40 7.04 25.76 -1.89
N GLY A 41 6.84 26.00 -0.59
CA GLY A 41 5.75 26.83 -0.06
C GLY A 41 4.41 26.09 0.06
N GLU A 42 3.40 26.72 0.67
CA GLU A 42 2.10 26.09 0.99
C GLU A 42 1.06 26.12 -0.15
N GLU A 43 1.35 26.76 -1.29
CA GLU A 43 0.37 26.93 -2.37
C GLU A 43 -0.11 25.59 -2.96
N TYR A 44 0.71 24.53 -2.85
CA TYR A 44 0.36 23.18 -3.32
C TYR A 44 -0.90 22.60 -2.65
N VAL A 45 -1.27 23.10 -1.47
CA VAL A 45 -2.47 22.68 -0.74
C VAL A 45 -3.75 23.07 -1.48
N LYS A 46 -3.71 24.19 -2.21
CA LYS A 46 -4.79 24.72 -3.04
C LYS A 46 -4.66 24.22 -4.48
N ASP A 47 -3.45 24.28 -5.03
CA ASP A 47 -3.11 23.92 -6.41
C ASP A 47 -2.05 22.82 -6.45
N LEU A 48 -2.47 21.57 -6.66
CA LEU A 48 -1.55 20.43 -6.72
C LEU A 48 -0.55 20.48 -7.87
N SER A 49 -0.76 21.31 -8.89
CA SER A 49 0.22 21.43 -9.97
C SER A 49 1.57 21.98 -9.48
N GLN A 50 1.57 22.73 -8.35
CA GLN A 50 2.78 23.24 -7.72
C GLN A 50 3.74 22.13 -7.26
N LEU A 51 3.25 20.89 -7.05
CA LEU A 51 4.11 19.74 -6.71
C LEU A 51 5.15 19.43 -7.81
N GLN A 52 4.96 19.90 -9.04
CA GLN A 52 5.95 19.76 -10.11
C GLN A 52 7.30 20.43 -9.78
N LYS A 53 7.31 21.44 -8.89
CA LYS A 53 8.55 22.08 -8.42
C LYS A 53 9.47 21.11 -7.68
N LEU A 54 8.93 20.03 -7.10
CA LEU A 54 9.73 18.99 -6.45
C LEU A 54 10.65 18.25 -7.43
N ASN A 55 10.40 18.35 -8.75
CA ASN A 55 11.30 17.79 -9.75
C ASN A 55 12.69 18.44 -9.72
N GLU A 56 12.82 19.66 -9.18
CA GLU A 56 14.11 20.34 -9.01
C GLU A 56 14.92 19.77 -7.83
N LEU A 57 14.29 18.97 -6.96
CA LEU A 57 14.89 18.42 -5.73
C LEU A 57 15.17 16.92 -5.81
N VAL A 58 15.02 16.31 -6.99
CA VAL A 58 15.17 14.84 -7.18
C VAL A 58 16.58 14.33 -6.93
N ASP A 59 17.59 15.20 -7.07
CA ASP A 59 19.01 14.92 -6.84
C ASP A 59 19.54 15.63 -5.58
N ASP A 60 18.67 16.26 -4.77
CA ASP A 60 19.06 16.86 -3.49
C ASP A 60 19.11 15.77 -2.40
N ASP A 61 20.34 15.33 -2.06
CA ASP A 61 20.60 14.32 -1.04
C ASP A 61 19.96 14.63 0.33
N THR A 62 19.85 15.90 0.70
CA THR A 62 19.22 16.30 1.97
C THR A 62 17.72 16.09 1.89
N PHE A 63 17.08 16.57 0.82
CA PHE A 63 15.66 16.39 0.61
C PHE A 63 15.27 14.90 0.52
N ILE A 64 16.03 14.10 -0.24
CA ILE A 64 15.81 12.65 -0.36
C ILE A 64 15.92 11.96 1.01
N ARG A 65 16.93 12.31 1.81
CA ARG A 65 17.11 11.77 3.16
C ARG A 65 15.94 12.13 4.06
N ASP A 66 15.45 13.36 4.01
CA ASP A 66 14.35 13.82 4.86
C ASP A 66 13.02 13.15 4.46
N VAL A 67 12.76 12.97 3.16
CA VAL A 67 11.62 12.17 2.67
C VAL A 67 11.72 10.72 3.18
N SER A 68 12.90 10.11 3.10
CA SER A 68 13.13 8.75 3.60
C SER A 68 12.91 8.65 5.11
N LYS A 69 13.33 9.67 5.87
CA LYS A 69 13.11 9.73 7.33
C LYS A 69 11.63 9.79 7.67
N VAL A 70 10.88 10.68 7.02
CA VAL A 70 9.42 10.76 7.19
C VAL A 70 8.76 9.41 6.90
N LYS A 71 9.21 8.71 5.87
CA LYS A 71 8.71 7.37 5.53
C LYS A 71 8.98 6.36 6.64
N GLN A 72 10.19 6.35 7.17
CA GLN A 72 10.60 5.45 8.25
C GLN A 72 9.82 5.73 9.54
N ASP A 73 9.68 6.99 9.94
CA ASP A 73 8.91 7.40 11.12
C ASP A 73 7.44 6.95 11.00
N ASN A 74 6.85 7.07 9.81
CA ASN A 74 5.49 6.58 9.56
C ASN A 74 5.39 5.05 9.71
N LYS A 75 6.40 4.30 9.23
CA LYS A 75 6.43 2.83 9.35
C LYS A 75 6.56 2.39 10.80
N GLU A 76 7.33 3.11 11.61
CA GLU A 76 7.45 2.84 13.05
C GLU A 76 6.13 3.10 13.78
N LYS A 77 5.49 4.25 13.54
CA LYS A 77 4.16 4.57 14.09
C LYS A 77 3.13 3.50 13.71
N PHE A 78 3.16 3.02 12.47
CA PHE A 78 2.26 1.97 12.01
C PHE A 78 2.56 0.60 12.64
N SER A 79 3.84 0.28 12.85
CA SER A 79 4.25 -0.96 13.51
C SER A 79 3.77 -1.00 14.95
N GLN A 80 3.95 0.10 15.69
CA GLN A 80 3.42 0.26 17.06
C GLN A 80 1.89 0.16 17.10
N TYR A 81 1.21 0.72 16.11
CA TYR A 81 -0.24 0.61 15.98
C TYR A 81 -0.69 -0.85 15.77
N LEU A 82 0.01 -1.62 14.92
CA LEU A 82 -0.31 -3.03 14.70
C LEU A 82 -0.02 -3.90 15.91
N GLU A 83 1.07 -3.62 16.63
CA GLU A 83 1.38 -4.31 17.87
C GLU A 83 0.29 -4.09 18.92
N LYS A 84 -0.15 -2.84 19.09
CA LYS A 84 -1.19 -2.48 20.07
C LYS A 84 -2.57 -3.04 19.73
N GLU A 85 -3.01 -2.87 18.49
CA GLU A 85 -4.41 -3.16 18.10
C GLU A 85 -4.61 -4.59 17.56
N TYR A 86 -3.57 -5.17 16.97
CA TYR A 86 -3.64 -6.49 16.33
C TYR A 86 -2.73 -7.53 17.00
N MET A 87 -1.90 -7.15 17.98
CA MET A 87 -0.90 -8.02 18.61
C MET A 87 0.05 -8.65 17.58
N VAL A 88 0.36 -7.90 16.51
CA VAL A 88 1.27 -8.33 15.45
C VAL A 88 2.50 -7.45 15.44
N GLU A 89 3.64 -8.05 15.75
CA GLU A 89 4.94 -7.42 15.59
C GLU A 89 5.44 -7.54 14.14
N ILE A 90 5.93 -6.43 13.59
CA ILE A 90 6.45 -6.32 12.23
C ILE A 90 7.79 -5.57 12.24
N ASN A 91 8.66 -5.89 11.28
CA ASN A 91 9.93 -5.19 11.14
C ASN A 91 9.73 -3.88 10.36
N PRO A 92 9.84 -2.68 10.97
CA PRO A 92 9.70 -1.42 10.27
C PRO A 92 10.83 -1.14 9.28
N SER A 93 11.93 -1.89 9.31
CA SER A 93 13.01 -1.78 8.31
C SER A 93 12.74 -2.60 7.04
N SER A 94 11.71 -3.46 7.03
CA SER A 94 11.35 -4.22 5.84
C SER A 94 10.65 -3.34 4.79
N MET A 95 10.64 -3.76 3.54
CA MET A 95 9.81 -3.14 2.53
C MET A 95 8.33 -3.46 2.79
N PHE A 96 7.49 -2.43 2.90
CA PHE A 96 6.05 -2.59 3.07
C PHE A 96 5.37 -2.65 1.70
N ASP A 97 4.92 -3.85 1.33
CA ASP A 97 4.23 -4.17 0.08
C ASP A 97 2.73 -4.24 0.33
N VAL A 98 1.99 -3.24 -0.16
CA VAL A 98 0.61 -2.98 0.25
C VAL A 98 -0.35 -3.29 -0.89
N HIS A 99 -1.35 -4.12 -0.62
CA HIS A 99 -2.46 -4.40 -1.54
C HIS A 99 -3.80 -4.19 -0.82
N VAL A 100 -4.24 -2.93 -0.76
CA VAL A 100 -5.49 -2.54 -0.08
C VAL A 100 -6.57 -2.07 -1.06
N LYS A 101 -7.64 -2.84 -1.19
CA LYS A 101 -8.81 -2.54 -2.05
C LYS A 101 -9.92 -3.56 -1.77
N ARG A 102 -11.13 -3.36 -2.32
CA ARG A 102 -12.18 -4.39 -2.27
C ARG A 102 -11.65 -5.73 -2.75
N ILE A 103 -12.02 -6.83 -2.10
CA ILE A 103 -11.57 -8.16 -2.52
C ILE A 103 -12.44 -8.62 -3.69
N HIS A 104 -11.81 -8.86 -4.83
CA HIS A 104 -12.49 -9.24 -6.06
C HIS A 104 -11.50 -9.95 -7.00
N GLU A 105 -11.97 -10.94 -7.75
CA GLU A 105 -11.12 -11.70 -8.70
C GLU A 105 -10.35 -10.81 -9.69
N TYR A 106 -11.01 -9.82 -10.32
CA TYR A 106 -10.34 -8.90 -11.26
C TYR A 106 -9.28 -8.01 -10.59
N LYS A 107 -9.34 -7.83 -9.26
CA LYS A 107 -8.35 -7.06 -8.49
C LYS A 107 -7.11 -7.89 -8.14
N ARG A 108 -7.13 -9.18 -8.45
CA ARG A 108 -5.98 -10.10 -8.44
C ARG A 108 -5.23 -10.18 -7.10
N GLN A 109 -5.92 -10.09 -5.96
CA GLN A 109 -5.29 -10.43 -4.66
C GLN A 109 -4.83 -11.89 -4.62
N LEU A 110 -5.51 -12.78 -5.34
CA LEU A 110 -5.08 -14.17 -5.51
C LEU A 110 -3.68 -14.24 -6.15
N LEU A 111 -3.42 -13.44 -7.19
CA LEU A 111 -2.09 -13.39 -7.82
C LEU A 111 -1.02 -12.93 -6.84
N ASN A 112 -1.32 -11.92 -6.02
CA ASN A 112 -0.41 -11.49 -4.97
C ASN A 112 -0.15 -12.62 -3.95
N CYS A 113 -1.20 -13.35 -3.55
CA CYS A 113 -1.05 -14.52 -2.67
C CYS A 113 -0.13 -15.61 -3.28
N LEU A 114 -0.24 -15.89 -4.58
CA LEU A 114 0.65 -16.84 -5.26
C LEU A 114 2.10 -16.34 -5.31
N HIS A 115 2.30 -15.03 -5.44
CA HIS A 115 3.63 -14.41 -5.35
C HIS A 115 4.23 -14.58 -3.95
N ILE A 116 3.43 -14.39 -2.88
CA ILE A 116 3.85 -14.66 -1.49
C ILE A 116 4.33 -16.10 -1.33
N VAL A 117 3.55 -17.08 -1.82
CA VAL A 117 3.92 -18.50 -1.78
C VAL A 117 5.23 -18.76 -2.53
N THR A 118 5.43 -18.08 -3.67
CA THR A 118 6.68 -18.18 -4.44
C THR A 118 7.87 -17.63 -3.66
N MET A 119 7.74 -16.46 -3.03
CA MET A 119 8.78 -15.88 -2.17
C MET A 119 9.12 -16.79 -1.00
N TYR A 120 8.10 -17.31 -0.32
CA TYR A 120 8.24 -18.27 0.78
C TYR A 120 9.05 -19.51 0.34
N ASN A 121 8.68 -20.14 -0.78
CA ASN A 121 9.37 -21.31 -1.30
C ASN A 121 10.83 -21.02 -1.68
N ARG A 122 11.11 -19.84 -2.25
CA ARG A 122 12.48 -19.41 -2.58
C ARG A 122 13.34 -19.21 -1.33
N ILE A 123 12.79 -18.57 -0.30
CA ILE A 123 13.47 -18.40 1.00
C ILE A 123 13.77 -19.76 1.62
N ARG A 124 12.80 -20.68 1.63
CA ARG A 124 12.98 -22.04 2.14
C ARG A 124 14.03 -22.84 1.38
N LYS A 125 14.08 -22.70 0.06
CA LYS A 125 15.04 -23.42 -0.80
C LYS A 125 16.48 -22.94 -0.60
N ASN A 126 16.70 -21.64 -0.41
CA ASN A 126 18.01 -21.09 -0.13
C ASN A 126 17.94 -20.00 0.95
N PRO A 127 17.90 -20.38 2.24
CA PRO A 127 17.73 -19.42 3.32
C PRO A 127 18.87 -18.40 3.44
N LYS A 128 20.06 -18.69 2.90
CA LYS A 128 21.23 -17.80 2.97
C LYS A 128 21.30 -16.80 1.82
N ALA A 129 20.42 -16.90 0.82
CA ALA A 129 20.41 -15.95 -0.28
C ALA A 129 20.06 -14.53 0.21
N PRO A 130 20.58 -13.49 -0.47
CA PRO A 130 20.28 -12.11 -0.13
C PRO A 130 18.84 -11.79 -0.56
N PHE A 131 17.93 -11.72 0.41
CA PHE A 131 16.56 -11.24 0.20
C PHE A 131 16.38 -9.89 0.88
N VAL A 132 15.69 -8.98 0.21
CA VAL A 132 15.16 -7.77 0.87
C VAL A 132 13.99 -8.21 1.75
N PRO A 133 14.01 -7.95 3.07
CA PRO A 133 12.89 -8.28 3.94
C PRO A 133 11.61 -7.59 3.47
N ARG A 134 10.48 -8.31 3.45
CA ARG A 134 9.18 -7.76 3.04
C ARG A 134 8.09 -8.01 4.08
N THR A 135 7.31 -6.97 4.37
CA THR A 135 6.02 -7.09 5.06
C THR A 135 4.92 -6.86 4.03
N VAL A 136 4.24 -7.93 3.64
CA VAL A 136 3.12 -7.89 2.70
C VAL A 136 1.83 -7.63 3.47
N ILE A 137 1.18 -6.52 3.17
CA ILE A 137 -0.02 -6.02 3.86
C ILE A 137 -1.18 -6.06 2.87
N ILE A 138 -2.14 -6.96 3.08
CA ILE A 138 -3.35 -7.06 2.28
C ILE A 138 -4.52 -6.55 3.12
N GLY A 139 -5.43 -5.78 2.53
CA GLY A 139 -6.60 -5.29 3.25
C GLY A 139 -7.79 -5.08 2.34
N GLY A 140 -8.98 -5.39 2.83
CA GLY A 140 -10.19 -5.28 2.02
C GLY A 140 -11.39 -5.99 2.61
N LYS A 141 -12.54 -5.77 1.99
CA LYS A 141 -13.80 -6.44 2.31
C LYS A 141 -14.29 -7.20 1.08
N ALA A 142 -14.85 -8.38 1.30
CA ALA A 142 -15.64 -9.11 0.32
C ALA A 142 -17.13 -8.82 0.53
N ALA A 143 -17.92 -8.82 -0.55
CA ALA A 143 -19.37 -8.77 -0.42
C ALA A 143 -19.90 -10.05 0.27
N PRO A 144 -20.96 -9.97 1.10
CA PRO A 144 -21.42 -11.10 1.91
C PRO A 144 -21.71 -12.38 1.11
N GLY A 145 -22.32 -12.24 -0.08
CA GLY A 145 -22.65 -13.34 -0.98
C GLY A 145 -21.52 -13.77 -1.93
N TYR A 146 -20.37 -13.08 -1.93
CA TYR A 146 -19.29 -13.39 -2.86
C TYR A 146 -18.37 -14.47 -2.28
N HIS A 147 -18.78 -15.73 -2.45
CA HIS A 147 -18.09 -16.90 -1.89
C HIS A 147 -16.62 -16.97 -2.30
N MET A 148 -16.30 -16.80 -3.59
CA MET A 148 -14.92 -16.88 -4.08
C MET A 148 -14.02 -15.82 -3.45
N ALA A 149 -14.49 -14.57 -3.33
CA ALA A 149 -13.73 -13.51 -2.65
C ALA A 149 -13.45 -13.86 -1.18
N LYS A 150 -14.40 -14.47 -0.48
CA LYS A 150 -14.19 -14.95 0.91
C LYS A 150 -13.17 -16.10 0.97
N MET A 151 -13.18 -17.01 0.00
CA MET A 151 -12.16 -18.07 -0.12
C MET A 151 -10.77 -17.50 -0.37
N ILE A 152 -10.64 -16.44 -1.17
CA ILE A 152 -9.36 -15.73 -1.37
C ILE A 152 -8.87 -15.13 -0.04
N ILE A 153 -9.74 -14.51 0.76
CA ILE A 153 -9.37 -14.01 2.10
C ILE A 153 -8.87 -15.15 2.97
N LYS A 154 -9.63 -16.25 3.05
CA LYS A 154 -9.25 -17.44 3.83
C LYS A 154 -7.90 -18.02 3.41
N LEU A 155 -7.63 -18.05 2.10
CA LEU A 155 -6.34 -18.51 1.58
C LEU A 155 -5.20 -17.58 2.05
N ILE A 156 -5.37 -16.27 1.92
CA ILE A 156 -4.36 -15.29 2.30
C ILE A 156 -4.04 -15.37 3.80
N THR A 157 -5.07 -15.48 4.64
CA THR A 157 -4.87 -15.59 6.10
C THR A 157 -4.18 -16.90 6.46
N ALA A 158 -4.59 -18.03 5.87
CA ALA A 158 -3.95 -19.33 6.09
C ALA A 158 -2.48 -19.36 5.63
N VAL A 159 -2.18 -18.78 4.46
CA VAL A 159 -0.79 -18.61 4.01
C VAL A 159 -0.01 -17.73 4.97
N GLY A 160 -0.61 -16.64 5.45
CA GLY A 160 0.04 -15.75 6.40
C GLY A 160 0.37 -16.41 7.73
N GLU A 161 -0.51 -17.27 8.25
CA GLU A 161 -0.23 -18.06 9.46
C GLU A 161 0.98 -18.98 9.30
N VAL A 162 1.08 -19.68 8.16
CA VAL A 162 2.21 -20.57 7.86
C VAL A 162 3.51 -19.77 7.74
N VAL A 163 3.50 -18.71 6.94
CA VAL A 163 4.69 -17.88 6.69
C VAL A 163 5.18 -17.22 7.97
N ASN A 164 4.28 -16.63 8.76
CA ASN A 164 4.64 -15.87 9.95
C ASN A 164 5.14 -16.72 11.11
N LYS A 165 4.85 -18.03 11.12
CA LYS A 165 5.29 -18.99 12.15
C LYS A 165 6.53 -19.78 11.75
N ASP A 166 7.01 -19.66 10.51
CA ASP A 166 8.17 -20.43 10.03
C ASP A 166 9.50 -19.79 10.49
N PRO A 167 10.27 -20.45 11.39
CA PRO A 167 11.53 -19.89 11.89
C PRO A 167 12.61 -19.78 10.82
N VAL A 168 12.52 -20.53 9.71
CA VAL A 168 13.47 -20.43 8.58
C VAL A 168 13.27 -19.12 7.81
N VAL A 169 12.01 -18.65 7.75
CA VAL A 169 11.66 -17.37 7.13
C VAL A 169 12.06 -16.22 8.06
N GLY A 170 11.72 -16.32 9.35
CA GLY A 170 12.02 -15.31 10.35
C GLY A 170 11.49 -13.93 9.92
N SER A 171 12.35 -12.91 9.97
CA SER A 171 12.00 -11.52 9.62
C SER A 171 12.06 -11.21 8.12
N LYS A 172 12.38 -12.18 7.25
CA LYS A 172 12.55 -11.96 5.80
C LYS A 172 11.22 -11.77 5.07
N LEU A 173 10.15 -12.41 5.54
CA LEU A 173 8.82 -12.29 4.95
C LEU A 173 7.77 -12.34 6.06
N LYS A 174 6.94 -11.31 6.12
CA LYS A 174 5.76 -11.22 6.98
C LYS A 174 4.53 -10.99 6.12
N VAL A 175 3.40 -11.61 6.44
CA VAL A 175 2.14 -11.47 5.70
C VAL A 175 1.03 -11.10 6.67
N ILE A 176 0.32 -10.02 6.39
CA ILE A 176 -0.68 -9.46 7.30
C ILE A 176 -1.95 -9.19 6.52
N TYR A 177 -3.07 -9.64 7.06
CA TYR A 177 -4.39 -9.26 6.57
C TYR A 177 -5.00 -8.23 7.50
N LEU A 178 -5.23 -7.02 7.00
CA LEU A 178 -5.88 -5.94 7.73
C LEU A 178 -7.39 -6.10 7.69
N GLU A 179 -7.94 -6.53 8.82
CA GLU A 179 -9.38 -6.66 9.01
C GLU A 179 -10.08 -5.28 9.04
N ASN A 180 -11.35 -5.27 8.64
CA ASN A 180 -12.21 -4.09 8.66
C ASN A 180 -11.60 -2.83 8.00
N TYR A 181 -10.89 -3.01 6.87
CA TYR A 181 -10.29 -1.90 6.15
C TYR A 181 -11.31 -0.79 5.83
N ARG A 182 -10.99 0.43 6.28
CA ARG A 182 -11.82 1.64 6.26
C ARG A 182 -10.93 2.88 6.15
N VAL A 183 -11.52 4.06 5.97
CA VAL A 183 -10.79 5.32 5.76
C VAL A 183 -9.72 5.58 6.81
N SER A 184 -10.03 5.38 8.11
CA SER A 184 -9.05 5.60 9.18
C SER A 184 -7.84 4.66 9.12
N LEU A 185 -8.01 3.45 8.59
CA LEU A 185 -6.89 2.53 8.38
C LEU A 185 -6.14 2.86 7.08
N ALA A 186 -6.85 3.32 6.06
CA ALA A 186 -6.25 3.78 4.80
C ALA A 186 -5.30 4.96 5.00
N GLU A 187 -5.67 5.93 5.84
CA GLU A 187 -4.82 7.09 6.18
C GLU A 187 -3.47 6.64 6.75
N LYS A 188 -3.46 5.60 7.60
CA LYS A 188 -2.22 5.05 8.17
C LYS A 188 -1.43 4.22 7.16
N VAL A 189 -2.12 3.45 6.31
CA VAL A 189 -1.48 2.53 5.36
C VAL A 189 -0.85 3.26 4.17
N LEU A 190 -1.46 4.35 3.71
CA LEU A 190 -0.94 5.09 2.54
C LEU A 190 0.35 5.84 2.88
N SER A 191 0.50 6.35 4.09
CA SER A 191 1.73 7.06 4.50
C SER A 191 2.96 6.13 4.55
N ILE A 192 2.78 4.82 4.74
CA ILE A 192 3.86 3.84 4.91
C ILE A 192 4.20 3.01 3.67
N SER A 193 3.35 2.99 2.64
CA SER A 193 3.49 2.05 1.52
C SER A 193 4.78 2.29 0.73
N GLY A 194 5.68 1.31 0.69
CA GLY A 194 6.86 1.35 -0.17
C GLY A 194 6.54 0.92 -1.60
N GLU A 195 5.68 -0.10 -1.73
CA GLU A 195 5.11 -0.57 -2.98
C GLU A 195 3.58 -0.66 -2.82
N LEU A 196 2.81 -0.06 -3.73
CA LEU A 196 1.35 -0.14 -3.74
C LEU A 196 0.89 -0.97 -4.95
N GLN A 197 0.32 -2.14 -4.69
CA GLN A 197 -0.05 -3.09 -5.73
C GLN A 197 -1.30 -2.64 -6.50
N SER A 198 -1.10 -2.21 -7.76
CA SER A 198 -2.19 -2.04 -8.75
C SER A 198 -2.11 -3.10 -9.82
N LEU A 199 -2.52 -4.32 -9.47
CA LEU A 199 -2.50 -5.45 -10.38
C LEU A 199 -3.73 -5.54 -11.27
N SER A 200 -4.68 -4.60 -11.31
CA SER A 200 -5.77 -4.64 -12.29
C SER A 200 -5.45 -3.67 -13.42
N GLY A 201 -5.47 -4.15 -14.65
CA GLY A 201 -5.51 -3.30 -15.85
C GLY A 201 -6.93 -2.80 -16.10
#